data_AF-A0A9E0SFU8-F1
#
_entry.id   AF-A0A9E0SFU8-F1
#
_cell.length_a   1.000
_cell.length_b   1.000
_cell.length_c   1.000
_cell.angle_alpha   90.00
_cell.angle_beta   90.00
_cell.angle_gamma   90.00
#
_symmetry.space_group_name_H-M   'P 1'
#
loop_
_entity.id
_entity.type
_entity.pdbx_description
1 polymer ?
#
loop_
_entity_poly.entity_id
_entity_poly.type
_entity_poly.pdbx_seq_one_letter_code
_entity_poly.pdbx_strand_id
1 'polypeptide(L)'
;MDLPQCPHCYAPIMAQPDGTCPACRKNTLEAPPENRKYVAVEISADQTLPPCCMLCGRDTRRIEHFEFRYDSHLGGELDEQAYLAFVLLTLCTCGISLLLLPHYRRYLNKRREMVYHIALPLCDACLPKKSRYRPLTIEGTAYHFKVHRDFRDRLAAIAPPKPTLA
;
A
#
# COMPACT_ATOMS: atom_id res chain seq x y z
N MET A 1 -20.11 3.15 -12.47
CA MET A 1 -20.55 4.20 -11.52
C MET A 1 -19.38 4.49 -10.61
N ASP A 2 -18.82 5.70 -10.64
CA ASP A 2 -17.74 6.08 -9.74
C ASP A 2 -18.29 6.28 -8.33
N LEU A 3 -17.91 5.42 -7.39
CA LEU A 3 -18.26 5.60 -5.99
C LEU A 3 -17.52 6.82 -5.41
N PRO A 4 -18.19 7.65 -4.59
CA PRO A 4 -17.50 8.73 -3.89
C PRO A 4 -16.44 8.18 -2.94
N GLN A 5 -15.29 8.83 -2.87
CA GLN A 5 -14.21 8.43 -1.97
C GLN A 5 -14.31 9.13 -0.62
N CYS A 6 -14.00 8.39 0.45
CA CYS A 6 -13.96 8.95 1.81
C CYS A 6 -12.81 9.96 1.94
N PRO A 7 -13.04 11.19 2.43
CA PRO A 7 -11.97 12.17 2.63
C PRO A 7 -11.01 11.83 3.79
N HIS A 8 -11.27 10.80 4.59
CA HIS A 8 -10.38 10.37 5.68
C HIS A 8 -9.47 9.21 5.27
N CYS A 9 -10.05 8.11 4.78
CA CYS A 9 -9.30 6.92 4.40
C CYS A 9 -9.13 6.75 2.89
N TYR A 10 -9.75 7.60 2.06
CA TYR A 10 -9.67 7.57 0.59
C TYR A 10 -10.23 6.30 -0.08
N ALA A 11 -10.84 5.40 0.70
CA ALA A 11 -11.54 4.24 0.17
C ALA A 11 -12.81 4.66 -0.59
N PRO A 12 -13.16 3.99 -1.70
CA PRO A 12 -14.46 4.15 -2.34
C PRO A 12 -15.55 3.65 -1.39
N ILE A 13 -16.55 4.47 -1.10
CA ILE A 13 -17.61 4.15 -0.15
C ILE A 13 -18.97 4.60 -0.67
N MET A 14 -20.01 3.91 -0.23
CA MET A 14 -21.36 4.47 -0.17
C MET A 14 -21.52 5.03 1.25
N ALA A 15 -21.57 6.36 1.38
CA ALA A 15 -21.74 6.98 2.70
C ALA A 15 -23.09 6.57 3.29
N GLN A 16 -23.10 6.27 4.60
CA GLN A 16 -24.34 6.03 5.32
C GLN A 16 -25.19 7.32 5.35
N PRO A 17 -26.51 7.22 5.61
CA PRO A 17 -27.38 8.40 5.73
C PRO A 17 -26.85 9.47 6.69
N ASP A 18 -26.18 9.02 7.76
CA ASP A 18 -25.59 9.89 8.79
C ASP A 18 -24.22 10.48 8.40
N GLY A 19 -23.73 10.21 7.18
CA GLY A 19 -22.44 10.66 6.69
C GLY A 19 -21.24 9.82 7.16
N THR A 20 -21.47 8.74 7.92
CA THR A 20 -20.40 7.87 8.45
C THR A 20 -19.80 6.97 7.37
N CYS A 21 -18.47 6.87 7.36
CA CYS A 21 -17.72 5.98 6.47
C CYS A 21 -17.72 4.54 7.00
N PRO A 22 -18.12 3.52 6.21
CA PRO A 22 -18.09 2.12 6.65
C PRO A 22 -16.66 1.59 6.86
N ALA A 23 -15.67 2.11 6.12
CA ALA A 23 -14.29 1.64 6.18
C ALA A 23 -13.50 2.18 7.38
N CYS A 24 -13.60 3.49 7.65
CA CYS A 24 -12.83 4.12 8.75
C CYS A 24 -13.68 4.58 9.94
N ARG A 25 -15.02 4.42 9.86
CA ARG A 25 -16.00 4.81 10.88
C ARG A 25 -16.00 6.30 11.27
N LYS A 26 -15.33 7.15 10.49
CA LYS A 26 -15.33 8.61 10.68
C LYS A 26 -16.45 9.27 9.89
N ASN A 27 -16.97 10.38 10.39
CA ASN A 27 -17.91 11.21 9.66
C ASN A 27 -17.21 11.91 8.49
N THR A 28 -17.73 11.72 7.29
CA THR A 28 -17.19 12.29 6.05
C THR A 28 -17.37 13.81 5.97
N LEU A 29 -18.39 14.35 6.65
CA LEU A 29 -18.71 15.78 6.65
C LEU A 29 -17.70 16.59 7.48
N GLU A 30 -17.12 15.98 8.52
CA GLU A 30 -16.16 16.60 9.44
C GLU A 30 -14.72 16.64 8.89
N ALA A 31 -14.47 16.09 7.70
CA ALA A 31 -13.13 16.03 7.16
C ALA A 31 -12.60 17.43 6.79
N PRO A 32 -11.33 17.72 7.09
CA PRO A 32 -10.69 18.97 6.68
C PRO A 32 -10.82 19.19 5.17
N PRO A 33 -11.09 20.44 4.71
CA PRO A 33 -11.29 20.72 3.29
C PRO A 33 -10.06 20.37 2.44
N GLU A 34 -8.86 20.43 3.03
CA GLU A 34 -7.61 20.05 2.37
C GLU A 34 -7.60 18.59 1.91
N ASN A 35 -8.21 17.68 2.67
CA ASN A 35 -8.22 16.25 2.33
C ASN A 35 -9.06 15.96 1.08
N ARG A 36 -10.02 16.83 0.74
CA ARG A 36 -10.89 16.66 -0.43
C ARG A 36 -10.12 16.76 -1.76
N LYS A 37 -8.91 17.36 -1.74
CA LYS A 37 -8.00 17.45 -2.90
C LYS A 37 -7.27 16.14 -3.21
N TYR A 38 -7.36 15.16 -2.31
CA TYR A 38 -6.66 13.89 -2.45
C TYR A 38 -7.63 12.76 -2.76
N VAL A 39 -7.07 11.71 -3.36
CA VAL A 39 -7.80 10.56 -3.90
C VAL A 39 -6.87 9.34 -3.82
N ALA A 40 -7.41 8.16 -3.55
CA ALA A 40 -6.64 6.92 -3.63
C ALA A 40 -6.51 6.49 -5.09
N VAL A 41 -5.29 6.20 -5.52
CA VAL A 41 -4.99 5.70 -6.86
C VAL A 41 -4.07 4.50 -6.76
N GLU A 42 -4.39 3.50 -7.56
CA GLU A 42 -3.56 2.33 -7.81
C GLU A 42 -2.45 2.72 -8.80
N ILE A 43 -1.21 2.45 -8.43
CA ILE A 43 -0.02 2.75 -9.21
C ILE A 43 0.81 1.46 -9.28
N SER A 44 1.11 0.96 -10.48
CA SER A 44 2.06 -0.14 -10.66
C SER A 44 3.50 0.38 -10.76
N ALA A 45 4.49 -0.45 -10.40
CA ALA A 45 5.90 -0.05 -10.44
C ALA A 45 6.38 0.37 -11.85
N ASP A 46 5.88 -0.31 -12.88
CA ASP A 46 6.34 -0.15 -14.27
C ASP A 46 5.42 0.76 -15.11
N GLN A 47 4.40 1.37 -14.51
CA GLN A 47 3.46 2.18 -15.27
C GLN A 47 4.05 3.53 -15.67
N THR A 48 3.62 4.06 -16.81
CA THR A 48 3.98 5.43 -17.22
C THR A 48 3.27 6.44 -16.33
N LEU A 49 4.02 7.37 -15.73
CA LEU A 49 3.49 8.38 -14.81
C LEU A 49 3.45 9.77 -15.48
N PRO A 50 2.43 10.60 -15.19
CA PRO A 50 2.35 11.95 -15.73
C PRO A 50 3.47 12.84 -15.15
N PRO A 51 3.94 13.84 -15.90
CA PRO A 51 4.97 14.78 -15.45
C PRO A 51 4.40 15.84 -14.48
N CYS A 52 3.81 15.40 -13.38
CA CYS A 52 3.26 16.24 -12.33
C CYS A 52 3.44 15.61 -10.95
N CYS A 53 3.53 16.44 -9.92
CA CYS A 53 3.82 16.02 -8.55
C CYS A 53 2.61 15.26 -7.98
N MET A 54 2.84 14.04 -7.50
CA MET A 54 1.78 13.21 -6.94
C MET A 54 1.09 13.82 -5.70
N LEU A 55 1.76 14.72 -4.97
CA LEU A 55 1.24 15.30 -3.73
C LEU A 55 0.51 16.62 -3.92
N CYS A 56 0.89 17.43 -4.90
CA CYS A 56 0.33 18.77 -5.06
C CYS A 56 -0.17 19.11 -6.47
N GLY A 57 -0.04 18.20 -7.43
CA GLY A 57 -0.53 18.40 -8.81
C GLY A 57 0.31 19.32 -9.69
N ARG A 58 1.28 20.07 -9.13
CA ARG A 58 2.17 20.96 -9.92
C ARG A 58 3.04 20.18 -10.90
N ASP A 59 3.32 20.78 -12.05
CA ASP A 59 4.20 20.19 -13.06
C ASP A 59 5.60 19.91 -12.49
N THR A 60 6.12 18.72 -12.77
CA THR A 60 7.48 18.33 -12.40
C THR A 60 7.95 17.22 -13.32
N ARG A 61 9.23 17.28 -13.72
CA ARG A 61 9.92 16.17 -14.40
C ARG A 61 10.80 15.36 -13.46
N ARG A 62 10.88 15.77 -12.20
CA ARG A 62 11.70 15.13 -11.18
C ARG A 62 11.00 13.85 -10.70
N ILE A 63 11.73 12.75 -10.74
CA ILE A 63 11.29 11.43 -10.29
C ILE A 63 12.10 11.06 -9.05
N GLU A 64 11.42 10.58 -8.02
CA GLU A 64 11.99 10.20 -6.74
C GLU A 64 11.74 8.73 -6.45
N HIS A 65 12.78 8.01 -6.04
CA HIS A 65 12.66 6.61 -5.64
C HIS A 65 12.21 6.50 -4.19
N PHE A 66 11.16 5.73 -3.96
CA PHE A 66 10.67 5.35 -2.64
C PHE A 66 11.08 3.92 -2.32
N GLU A 67 11.50 3.70 -1.08
CA GLU A 67 11.74 2.38 -0.49
C GLU A 67 10.75 2.17 0.64
N PHE A 68 9.98 1.09 0.55
CA PHE A 68 9.07 0.66 1.59
C PHE A 68 9.43 -0.74 2.06
N ARG A 69 9.54 -0.91 3.37
CA ARG A 69 9.77 -2.23 3.99
C ARG A 69 8.47 -2.69 4.60
N TYR A 70 7.99 -3.85 4.18
CA TYR A 70 6.77 -4.46 4.70
C TYR A 70 7.07 -5.89 5.14
N ASP A 71 6.54 -6.25 6.30
CA ASP A 71 6.51 -7.63 6.75
C ASP A 71 5.41 -8.35 5.99
N SER A 72 5.77 -9.32 5.16
CA SER A 72 4.79 -10.15 4.46
C SER A 72 4.07 -11.05 5.47
N HIS A 73 2.90 -10.64 5.95
CA HIS A 73 2.05 -11.46 6.84
C HIS A 73 1.45 -12.70 6.14
N LEU A 74 1.61 -12.83 4.83
CA LEU A 74 1.18 -13.97 4.00
C LEU A 74 1.80 -15.33 4.41
N GLY A 75 2.79 -15.34 5.30
CA GLY A 75 3.33 -16.57 5.87
C GLY A 75 2.58 -17.12 7.09
N GLY A 76 1.70 -16.34 7.75
CA GLY A 76 1.21 -16.66 9.10
C GLY A 76 0.56 -18.04 9.27
N GLU A 77 -0.46 -18.35 8.48
CA GLU A 77 -1.25 -19.59 8.65
C GLU A 77 -0.52 -20.84 8.14
N LEU A 78 0.19 -20.73 7.01
CA LEU A 78 1.02 -21.80 6.47
C LEU A 78 2.23 -22.09 7.38
N ASP A 79 2.81 -21.06 8.03
CA ASP A 79 3.87 -21.25 9.02
C ASP A 79 3.35 -21.86 10.32
N GLU A 80 2.15 -21.55 10.80
CA GLU A 80 1.62 -22.18 12.02
C GLU A 80 1.42 -23.68 11.83
N GLN A 81 0.88 -24.11 10.68
CA GLN A 81 0.71 -25.52 10.36
C GLN A 81 2.06 -26.22 10.14
N ALA A 82 2.98 -25.60 9.40
CA ALA A 82 4.33 -26.14 9.20
C ALA A 82 5.12 -26.20 10.52
N TYR A 83 4.92 -25.23 11.41
CA TYR A 83 5.53 -25.18 12.74
C TYR A 83 4.99 -26.29 13.65
N LEU A 84 3.68 -26.48 13.71
CA LEU A 84 3.06 -27.58 14.45
C LEU A 84 3.56 -28.94 13.94
N ALA A 85 3.60 -29.13 12.62
CA ALA A 85 4.13 -30.34 12.01
C ALA A 85 5.61 -30.58 12.38
N PHE A 86 6.44 -29.53 12.33
CA PHE A 86 7.85 -29.62 12.69
C PHE A 86 8.07 -29.91 14.18
N VAL A 87 7.30 -29.29 15.08
CA VAL A 87 7.34 -29.56 16.53
C VAL A 87 6.93 -30.99 16.83
N LEU A 88 5.83 -31.48 16.24
CA LEU A 88 5.39 -32.87 16.38
C LEU A 88 6.44 -33.86 15.88
N LEU A 89 7.03 -33.61 14.71
CA LEU A 89 8.08 -34.46 14.15
C LEU A 89 9.35 -34.46 15.03
N THR A 90 9.69 -33.31 15.61
CA THR A 90 10.85 -33.13 16.49
C THR A 90 10.68 -33.84 17.84
N LEU A 91 9.47 -33.79 18.42
CA LEU A 91 9.14 -34.56 19.62
C LEU A 91 9.31 -36.08 19.40
N CYS A 92 9.11 -36.54 18.16
CA CYS A 92 9.31 -37.93 17.77
C CYS A 92 10.77 -38.31 17.41
N THR A 93 11.66 -37.36 17.10
CA THR A 93 12.95 -37.64 16.41
C THR A 93 14.21 -37.11 17.10
N CYS A 94 14.22 -37.01 18.43
CA CYS A 94 15.32 -36.54 19.30
C CYS A 94 15.35 -35.02 19.52
N GLY A 95 15.45 -34.60 20.80
CA GLY A 95 15.34 -33.22 21.27
C GLY A 95 16.40 -32.21 20.78
N ILE A 96 17.30 -32.60 19.88
CA ILE A 96 18.30 -31.70 19.28
C ILE A 96 17.63 -30.68 18.34
N SER A 97 16.54 -31.05 17.66
CA SER A 97 15.85 -30.13 16.74
C SER A 97 15.12 -28.98 17.45
N LEU A 98 14.84 -29.11 18.77
CA LEU A 98 14.33 -28.01 19.60
C LEU A 98 15.36 -26.87 19.77
N LEU A 99 16.65 -27.17 19.71
CA LEU A 99 17.72 -26.16 19.81
C LEU A 99 17.92 -25.38 18.49
N LEU A 100 17.61 -26.01 17.34
CA LEU A 100 17.70 -25.37 16.03
C LEU A 100 16.47 -24.51 15.68
N LEU A 101 15.34 -24.80 16.32
CA LEU A 101 14.04 -24.12 16.14
C LEU A 101 14.09 -22.57 16.28
N PRO A 102 14.69 -21.98 17.34
CA PRO A 102 14.80 -20.52 17.44
C PRO A 102 15.72 -19.91 16.37
N HIS A 103 16.73 -20.65 15.90
CA HIS A 103 17.61 -20.21 14.82
C HIS A 103 16.89 -20.23 13.47
N TYR A 104 16.12 -21.27 13.19
CA TYR A 104 15.27 -21.37 12.01
C TYR A 104 14.20 -20.28 11.98
N ARG A 105 13.59 -19.98 13.14
CA ARG A 105 12.62 -18.88 13.26
C ARG A 105 13.24 -17.51 12.98
N ARG A 106 14.44 -17.24 13.51
CA ARG A 106 15.18 -16.00 13.19
C ARG A 106 15.55 -15.92 11.70
N TYR A 107 15.92 -17.06 11.10
CA TYR A 107 16.24 -17.14 9.68
C TYR A 107 15.02 -16.86 8.78
N LEU A 108 13.86 -17.46 9.10
CA LEU A 108 12.61 -17.21 8.38
C LEU A 108 12.15 -15.75 8.55
N ASN A 109 12.17 -15.20 9.77
CA ASN A 109 11.79 -13.81 10.00
C ASN A 109 12.63 -12.81 9.19
N LYS A 110 13.94 -13.05 9.03
CA LYS A 110 14.80 -12.20 8.18
C LYS A 110 14.44 -12.26 6.69
N ARG A 111 13.79 -13.32 6.21
CA ARG A 111 13.32 -13.45 4.82
C ARG A 111 11.93 -12.85 4.60
N ARG A 112 11.24 -12.40 5.65
CA ARG A 112 9.87 -11.82 5.57
C ARG A 112 9.86 -10.33 5.32
N GLU A 113 11.01 -9.66 5.42
CA GLU A 113 11.15 -8.26 5.02
C GLU A 113 11.15 -8.18 3.49
N MET A 114 10.02 -7.80 2.91
CA MET A 114 9.96 -7.44 1.50
C MET A 114 10.24 -5.95 1.35
N VAL A 115 11.23 -5.63 0.51
CA VAL A 115 11.57 -4.25 0.17
C VAL A 115 10.95 -3.93 -1.18
N TYR A 116 10.05 -2.97 -1.18
CA TYR A 116 9.37 -2.49 -2.37
C TYR A 116 9.97 -1.17 -2.84
N HIS A 117 10.27 -1.09 -4.13
CA HIS A 117 10.81 0.09 -4.78
C HIS A 117 9.82 0.63 -5.81
N ILE A 118 9.54 1.93 -5.75
CA ILE A 118 8.71 2.61 -6.76
C ILE A 118 9.25 4.01 -7.02
N ALA A 119 9.24 4.41 -8.29
CA ALA A 119 9.67 5.73 -8.73
C ALA A 119 8.43 6.62 -8.92
N LEU A 120 8.34 7.74 -8.20
CA LEU A 120 7.17 8.62 -8.23
C LEU A 120 7.58 10.07 -8.45
N PRO A 121 6.81 10.87 -9.21
CA PRO A 121 7.13 12.27 -9.45
C PRO A 121 6.81 13.15 -8.24
N LEU A 122 7.82 13.87 -7.75
CA LEU A 122 7.67 14.90 -6.71
C LEU A 122 8.38 16.19 -7.10
N CYS A 123 7.77 17.33 -6.77
CA CYS A 123 8.41 18.64 -6.89
C CYS A 123 9.26 18.96 -5.65
N ASP A 124 10.16 19.93 -5.78
CA ASP A 124 11.08 20.32 -4.71
C ASP A 124 10.37 20.78 -3.43
N ALA A 125 9.24 21.47 -3.57
CA ALA A 125 8.43 21.91 -2.43
C ALA A 125 7.80 20.74 -1.63
N CYS A 126 7.61 19.59 -2.28
CA CYS A 126 7.01 18.40 -1.66
C CYS A 126 8.05 17.35 -1.24
N LEU A 127 9.29 17.47 -1.72
CA LEU A 127 10.39 16.56 -1.37
C LEU A 127 10.59 16.39 0.15
N PRO A 128 10.52 17.44 1.00
CA PRO A 128 10.67 17.26 2.45
C PRO A 128 9.61 16.35 3.08
N LYS A 129 8.46 16.14 2.41
CA LYS A 129 7.38 15.27 2.88
C LYS A 129 7.59 13.80 2.50
N LYS A 130 8.56 13.49 1.62
CA LYS A 130 8.86 12.15 1.10
C LYS A 130 9.02 11.10 2.21
N SER A 131 9.78 11.42 3.26
CA SER A 131 10.11 10.48 4.35
C SER A 131 8.90 10.04 5.18
N ARG A 132 7.84 10.86 5.24
CA ARG A 132 6.61 10.57 6.00
C ARG A 132 5.51 9.95 5.13
N TYR A 133 5.71 9.94 3.82
CA TYR A 133 4.70 9.51 2.88
C TYR A 133 4.79 7.99 2.66
N ARG A 134 3.66 7.29 2.84
CA ARG A 134 3.56 5.83 2.76
C ARG A 134 2.36 5.45 1.88
N PRO A 135 2.40 4.30 1.19
CA PRO A 135 1.22 3.76 0.52
C PRO A 135 0.15 3.41 1.56
N LEU A 136 -1.10 3.52 1.14
CA LEU A 136 -2.28 3.12 1.92
C LEU A 136 -2.32 1.60 2.06
N THR A 137 -2.16 0.89 0.94
CA THR A 137 -2.09 -0.57 0.85
C THR A 137 -1.14 -0.97 -0.28
N ILE A 138 -0.62 -2.19 -0.20
CA ILE A 138 0.16 -2.83 -1.27
C ILE A 138 -0.48 -4.20 -1.52
N GLU A 139 -0.90 -4.44 -2.75
CA GLU A 139 -1.55 -5.68 -3.19
C GLU A 139 -0.73 -6.28 -4.34
N GLY A 140 0.14 -7.23 -4.01
CA GLY A 140 1.09 -7.80 -4.98
C GLY A 140 2.04 -6.73 -5.53
N THR A 141 1.91 -6.42 -6.83
CA THR A 141 2.69 -5.38 -7.52
C THR A 141 1.98 -4.03 -7.62
N ALA A 142 0.74 -3.94 -7.14
CA ALA A 142 -0.09 -2.74 -7.16
C ALA A 142 0.05 -1.95 -5.84
N TYR A 143 0.34 -0.66 -5.96
CA TYR A 143 0.52 0.24 -4.83
C TYR A 143 -0.63 1.23 -4.77
N HIS A 144 -1.33 1.31 -3.64
CA HIS A 144 -2.39 2.30 -3.46
C HIS A 144 -1.83 3.53 -2.74
N PHE A 145 -1.83 4.68 -3.40
CA PHE A 145 -1.32 5.93 -2.86
C PHE A 145 -2.41 6.99 -2.72
N LYS A 146 -2.27 7.82 -1.67
CA LYS A 146 -3.05 9.05 -1.50
C LYS A 146 -2.47 10.17 -2.38
N VAL A 147 -2.93 10.32 -3.60
CA VAL A 147 -2.41 11.31 -4.56
C VAL A 147 -3.33 12.52 -4.68
N HIS A 148 -2.84 13.60 -5.25
CA HIS A 148 -3.65 14.76 -5.62
C HIS A 148 -4.58 14.42 -6.80
N ARG A 149 -5.78 15.02 -6.84
CA ARG A 149 -6.75 14.79 -7.93
C ARG A 149 -6.18 15.10 -9.31
N ASP A 150 -5.47 16.22 -9.47
CA ASP A 150 -4.82 16.57 -10.75
C ASP A 150 -3.84 15.49 -11.24
N PHE A 151 -3.13 14.82 -10.31
CA PHE A 151 -2.25 13.71 -10.67
C PHE A 151 -3.05 12.52 -11.18
N ARG A 152 -4.14 12.14 -10.50
CA ARG A 152 -5.06 11.09 -10.96
C ARG A 152 -5.60 11.40 -12.35
N ASP A 153 -6.06 12.63 -12.56
CA ASP A 153 -6.73 13.01 -13.81
C ASP A 153 -5.75 12.94 -15.00
N ARG A 154 -4.51 13.38 -14.79
CA ARG A 154 -3.43 13.26 -15.79
C ARG A 154 -2.97 11.83 -15.98
N LEU A 155 -2.94 11.02 -14.91
CA LEU A 155 -2.61 9.59 -15.01
C LEU A 155 -3.67 8.86 -15.85
N ALA A 156 -4.96 9.13 -15.61
CA ALA A 156 -6.06 8.56 -16.37
C ALA A 156 -6.03 8.96 -17.86
N ALA A 157 -5.52 10.15 -18.19
CA ALA A 157 -5.36 10.60 -19.57
C ALA A 157 -4.24 9.88 -20.33
N ILE A 158 -3.25 9.30 -19.63
CA ILE A 158 -2.10 8.60 -20.23
C ILE A 158 -2.28 7.08 -20.15
N ALA A 159 -3.02 6.59 -19.16
CA ALA A 159 -3.24 5.16 -18.96
C ALA A 159 -4.07 4.57 -20.12
N PRO A 160 -3.67 3.41 -20.68
CA PRO A 160 -4.52 2.67 -21.60
C PRO A 160 -5.81 2.24 -20.87
N PRO A 161 -6.96 2.13 -21.57
CA PRO A 161 -8.20 1.68 -20.94
C PRO A 161 -7.98 0.30 -20.31
N LYS A 162 -8.27 0.17 -18.99
CA LYS A 162 -8.22 -1.13 -18.32
C LYS A 162 -9.10 -2.11 -19.10
N PRO A 163 -8.60 -3.30 -19.51
CA PRO A 163 -9.47 -4.30 -20.12
C PRO A 163 -10.55 -4.64 -19.11
N THR A 164 -11.80 -4.38 -19.48
CA THR A 164 -12.97 -4.79 -18.70
C THR A 164 -12.96 -6.30 -18.73
N LEU A 165 -12.65 -6.95 -17.61
CA LEU A 165 -12.87 -8.38 -17.43
C LEU A 165 -14.37 -8.60 -17.64
N ALA A 166 -14.72 -9.15 -18.79
CA ALA A 166 -16.07 -9.54 -19.19
C ALA A 166 -16.48 -10.86 -18.54
#